data_AF-A0A8J7FKE6-F1
#
_entry.id   AF-A0A8J7FKE6-F1
#
_cell.length_a   1.000
_cell.length_b   1.000
_cell.length_c   1.000
_cell.angle_alpha   90.00
_cell.angle_beta   90.00
_cell.angle_gamma   90.00
#
_symmetry.space_group_name_H-M   'P 1'
#
loop_
_entity.id
_entity.type
_entity.pdbx_description
1 polymer ?
#
loop_
_entity_poly.entity_id
_entity_poly.type
_entity_poly.pdbx_seq_one_letter_code
_entity_poly.pdbx_strand_id
1 'polypeptide(L)'
;MWIQVMTLWSLPQQSVELKQGYDSLKTLRVVIRPNHLNKLIYDACELAHRMYELMLLTRPGDLLSYLCVEVDECSDWVRQRVTTYIEQAIQRSNLANDKSVLLPLQVFDGFFCWAGDDTPPEDDAWLSYRESEQFSLLLKQWFAEIQAAQTMLAKGDDLQRHCFYQFKQGTHRLNLLDRKRAIAVVRDASAEPNPDSAYFRKICELLDRKDIRSVTTYSGSYAIFRLLCNKQRQEAYRTGLSPGLAFPINTTESFNLGIRCSAWGAQISFYSEGMGRGDLHIASPCHVSINDTPKNLDYLFKLARYVVCSQSLGTLEGYSVEEGDGWWCYHLIDDARAIAQDEWLVRLNQERV
;
A
#
# COMPACT_ATOMS: atom_id res chain seq x y z
N MET A 1 -6.29 -20.28 -2.26
CA MET A 1 -6.63 -20.11 -3.69
C MET A 1 -6.41 -18.64 -4.05
N TRP A 2 -5.17 -18.32 -4.39
CA TRP A 2 -4.71 -17.02 -4.89
C TRP A 2 -3.92 -17.43 -6.15
N ILE A 3 -4.22 -17.02 -7.37
CA ILE A 3 -4.21 -15.67 -7.92
C ILE A 3 -5.03 -15.77 -9.23
N GLN A 4 -6.06 -14.95 -9.40
CA GLN A 4 -6.46 -14.52 -10.73
C GLN A 4 -5.86 -13.12 -10.84
N VAL A 5 -4.78 -12.97 -11.62
CA VAL A 5 -4.16 -11.66 -11.86
C VAL A 5 -5.22 -10.83 -12.57
N MET A 6 -5.90 -9.94 -11.84
CA MET A 6 -6.83 -9.00 -12.45
C MET A 6 -6.00 -8.04 -13.29
N THR A 7 -6.03 -8.30 -14.59
CA THR A 7 -5.30 -7.53 -15.58
C THR A 7 -5.93 -6.14 -15.68
N LEU A 8 -5.13 -5.14 -15.27
CA LEU A 8 -5.07 -3.75 -15.75
C LEU A 8 -6.35 -2.90 -15.65
N TRP A 9 -6.58 -2.36 -14.45
CA TRP A 9 -7.19 -1.04 -14.31
C TRP A 9 -6.21 -0.01 -14.87
N SER A 10 -6.30 0.22 -16.18
CA SER A 10 -5.55 1.28 -16.84
C SER A 10 -6.54 2.27 -17.40
N LEU A 11 -6.76 3.35 -16.64
CA LEU A 11 -7.47 4.51 -17.17
C LEU A 11 -6.72 4.98 -18.42
N PRO A 12 -7.41 5.15 -19.57
CA PRO A 12 -6.76 5.57 -20.80
C PRO A 12 -6.25 7.00 -20.65
N GLN A 13 -5.09 7.30 -21.24
CA GLN A 13 -4.67 8.69 -21.42
C GLN A 13 -5.58 9.36 -22.46
N GLN A 14 -5.82 10.66 -22.31
CA GLN A 14 -6.62 11.43 -23.24
C GLN A 14 -5.75 12.44 -23.98
N SER A 15 -5.63 12.28 -25.30
CA SER A 15 -5.06 13.33 -26.15
C SER A 15 -6.12 14.38 -26.45
N VAL A 16 -5.74 15.65 -26.35
CA VAL A 16 -6.61 16.80 -26.58
C VAL A 16 -5.89 17.73 -27.55
N GLU A 17 -6.52 18.01 -28.67
CA GLU A 17 -6.05 18.99 -29.65
C GLU A 17 -6.98 20.19 -29.63
N LEU A 18 -6.43 21.34 -29.27
CA LEU A 18 -7.15 22.59 -29.07
C LEU A 18 -6.70 23.60 -30.11
N LYS A 19 -7.66 24.15 -30.86
CA LYS A 19 -7.40 25.22 -31.84
C LYS A 19 -7.30 26.56 -31.12
N GLN A 20 -6.24 27.31 -31.39
CA GLN A 20 -6.00 28.62 -30.80
C GLN A 20 -6.70 29.70 -31.63
N GLY A 21 -8.04 29.80 -31.57
CA GLY A 21 -8.84 30.78 -32.32
C GLY A 21 -9.35 30.31 -33.70
N TYR A 22 -10.28 31.08 -34.29
CA TYR A 22 -11.02 30.71 -35.51
C TYR A 22 -10.14 30.61 -36.79
N ASP A 23 -9.05 31.37 -36.87
CA ASP A 23 -8.20 31.49 -38.09
C ASP A 23 -6.74 31.02 -37.89
N SER A 24 -6.38 30.48 -36.73
CA SER A 24 -4.98 30.11 -36.47
C SER A 24 -4.68 28.66 -36.88
N LEU A 25 -3.52 28.48 -37.52
CA LEU A 25 -2.93 27.18 -37.80
C LEU A 25 -2.21 26.57 -36.58
N LYS A 26 -2.19 27.28 -35.44
CA LYS A 26 -1.48 26.85 -34.25
C LYS A 26 -2.41 26.05 -33.35
N THR A 27 -1.96 24.86 -32.99
CA THR A 27 -2.66 23.91 -32.11
C THR A 27 -1.92 23.80 -30.78
N LEU A 28 -2.69 23.76 -29.71
CA LEU A 28 -2.22 23.26 -28.42
C LEU A 28 -2.62 21.79 -28.34
N ARG A 29 -1.64 20.88 -28.39
CA ARG A 29 -1.86 19.45 -28.14
C ARG A 29 -1.32 19.08 -26.78
N VAL A 30 -2.20 18.56 -25.93
CA VAL A 30 -1.86 18.06 -24.60
C VAL A 30 -2.38 16.66 -24.38
N VAL A 31 -1.66 15.87 -23.62
CA VAL A 31 -2.07 14.52 -23.20
C VAL A 31 -2.32 14.53 -21.70
N ILE A 32 -3.57 14.30 -21.31
CA ILE A 32 -3.97 14.16 -19.91
C ILE A 32 -3.72 12.71 -19.49
N ARG A 33 -2.87 12.54 -18.48
CA ARG A 33 -2.35 11.26 -18.00
C ARG A 33 -2.87 10.93 -16.60
N PRO A 34 -3.63 9.84 -16.42
CA PRO A 34 -4.15 9.41 -15.13
C PRO A 34 -3.18 8.51 -14.33
N ASN A 35 -1.87 8.61 -14.55
CA ASN A 35 -0.87 7.67 -14.01
C ASN A 35 -0.94 7.53 -12.49
N HIS A 36 -1.13 8.63 -11.75
CA HIS A 36 -1.25 8.56 -10.29
C HIS A 36 -2.57 7.93 -9.82
N LEU A 37 -3.65 8.03 -10.61
CA LEU A 37 -4.90 7.31 -10.35
C LEU A 37 -4.72 5.81 -10.58
N ASN A 38 -4.11 5.42 -11.71
CA ASN A 38 -3.82 4.01 -11.99
C ASN A 38 -2.96 3.39 -10.88
N LYS A 39 -1.93 4.11 -10.42
CA LYS A 39 -1.11 3.68 -9.28
C LYS A 39 -1.91 3.60 -7.98
N LEU A 40 -2.80 4.55 -7.70
CA LEU A 40 -3.65 4.50 -6.50
C LEU A 40 -4.62 3.31 -6.52
N ILE A 41 -5.24 3.01 -7.67
CA ILE A 41 -6.11 1.84 -7.83
C ILE A 41 -5.32 0.56 -7.58
N TYR A 42 -4.15 0.43 -8.19
CA TYR A 42 -3.25 -0.71 -7.99
C TYR A 42 -2.83 -0.88 -6.52
N ASP A 43 -2.35 0.21 -5.89
CA ASP A 43 -1.97 0.20 -4.48
C ASP A 43 -3.14 -0.28 -3.59
N ALA A 44 -4.34 0.24 -3.83
CA ALA A 44 -5.52 -0.09 -3.03
C ALA A 44 -6.04 -1.51 -3.25
N CYS A 45 -6.21 -1.91 -4.50
CA CYS A 45 -6.88 -3.17 -4.85
C CYS A 45 -5.92 -4.36 -4.77
N GLU A 46 -4.68 -4.22 -5.24
CA GLU A 46 -3.73 -5.33 -5.28
C GLU A 46 -2.92 -5.43 -3.99
N LEU A 47 -2.47 -4.28 -3.46
CA LEU A 47 -1.57 -4.25 -2.30
C LEU A 47 -2.30 -4.01 -0.97
N ALA A 48 -3.60 -3.70 -0.97
CA ALA A 48 -4.33 -3.22 0.22
C ALA A 48 -3.64 -2.01 0.88
N HIS A 49 -2.97 -1.19 0.06
CA HIS A 49 -2.25 0.02 0.42
C HIS A 49 -3.02 1.27 -0.02
N ARG A 50 -3.04 2.35 0.76
CA ARG A 50 -3.77 3.59 0.39
C ARG A 50 -5.26 3.38 0.05
N MET A 51 -5.87 2.28 0.50
CA MET A 51 -7.31 2.01 0.32
C MET A 51 -8.18 3.16 0.81
N TYR A 52 -7.83 3.73 1.96
CA TYR A 52 -8.53 4.87 2.52
C TYR A 52 -8.45 6.11 1.62
N GLU A 53 -7.29 6.36 1.00
CA GLU A 53 -7.14 7.45 0.03
C GLU A 53 -8.00 7.23 -1.22
N LEU A 54 -8.07 6.00 -1.74
CA LEU A 54 -8.99 5.67 -2.83
C LEU A 54 -10.45 5.94 -2.43
N MET A 55 -10.85 5.55 -1.22
CA MET A 55 -12.21 5.75 -0.71
C MET A 55 -12.57 7.23 -0.45
N LEU A 56 -11.58 8.10 -0.25
CA LEU A 56 -11.79 9.55 -0.12
C LEU A 56 -12.17 10.23 -1.44
N LEU A 57 -12.01 9.57 -2.59
CA LEU A 57 -12.48 10.09 -3.88
C LEU A 57 -14.00 9.95 -3.96
N THR A 58 -14.72 11.06 -3.73
CA THR A 58 -16.19 11.06 -3.57
C THR A 58 -16.92 11.78 -4.70
N ARG A 59 -16.19 12.53 -5.54
CA ARG A 59 -16.73 13.28 -6.68
C ARG A 59 -15.71 13.33 -7.83
N PRO A 60 -16.14 13.52 -9.09
CA PRO A 60 -15.23 13.61 -10.23
C PRO A 60 -14.14 14.70 -10.09
N GLY A 61 -14.45 15.82 -9.44
CA GLY A 61 -13.48 16.90 -9.22
C GLY A 61 -12.31 16.51 -8.28
N ASP A 62 -12.47 15.48 -7.46
CA ASP A 62 -11.36 15.01 -6.59
C ASP A 62 -10.22 14.40 -7.42
N LEU A 63 -10.51 13.94 -8.65
CA LEU A 63 -9.53 13.33 -9.55
C LEU A 63 -8.47 14.32 -10.03
N LEU A 64 -8.79 15.62 -10.10
CA LEU A 64 -7.90 16.65 -10.66
C LEU A 64 -6.53 16.71 -9.94
N SER A 65 -6.48 16.34 -8.66
CA SER A 65 -5.24 16.30 -7.87
C SER A 65 -4.32 15.13 -8.22
N TYR A 66 -4.77 14.21 -9.09
CA TYR A 66 -4.06 12.99 -9.48
C TYR A 66 -3.77 12.93 -10.98
N LEU A 67 -4.21 13.93 -11.74
CA LEU A 67 -3.97 14.01 -13.17
C LEU A 67 -2.67 14.76 -13.43
N CYS A 68 -1.94 14.29 -14.43
CA CYS A 68 -0.81 15.01 -14.99
C CYS A 68 -1.09 15.37 -16.45
N VAL A 69 -0.38 16.37 -16.95
CA VAL A 69 -0.44 16.86 -18.31
C VAL A 69 0.95 16.73 -18.92
N GLU A 70 1.00 16.13 -20.09
CA GLU A 70 2.13 16.21 -21.00
C GLU A 70 1.77 17.17 -22.13
N VAL A 71 2.69 18.08 -22.46
CA VAL A 71 2.48 19.07 -23.51
C VAL A 71 3.26 18.61 -24.74
N ASP A 72 2.54 18.21 -25.79
CA ASP A 72 3.13 17.67 -27.04
C ASP A 72 3.43 18.81 -28.03
N GLU A 73 2.40 19.61 -28.34
CA GLU A 73 2.51 20.78 -29.22
C GLU A 73 1.97 22.00 -28.50
N CYS A 74 2.73 23.10 -28.49
CA CYS A 74 2.28 24.33 -27.87
C CYS A 74 2.98 25.56 -28.46
N SER A 75 2.37 26.74 -28.24
CA SER A 75 2.98 28.02 -28.59
C SER A 75 4.20 28.33 -27.70
N ASP A 76 5.06 29.24 -28.15
CA ASP A 76 6.25 29.66 -27.40
C ASP A 76 5.91 30.20 -26.01
N TRP A 77 4.74 30.83 -25.87
CA TRP A 77 4.24 31.36 -24.61
C TRP A 77 3.99 30.25 -23.57
N VAL A 78 3.25 29.19 -23.95
CA VAL A 78 3.03 28.02 -23.08
C VAL A 78 4.36 27.32 -22.81
N ARG A 79 5.20 27.15 -23.85
CA ARG A 79 6.51 26.50 -23.74
C ARG A 79 7.42 27.20 -22.74
N GLN A 80 7.40 28.53 -22.69
CA GLN A 80 8.19 29.31 -21.75
C GLN A 80 7.75 29.02 -20.31
N ARG A 81 6.45 29.05 -20.01
CA ARG A 81 5.92 28.77 -18.66
C ARG A 81 6.23 27.35 -18.20
N VAL A 82 6.06 26.37 -19.09
CA VAL A 82 6.41 24.97 -18.83
C VAL A 82 7.90 24.86 -18.50
N THR A 83 8.77 25.43 -19.34
CA THR A 83 10.23 25.42 -19.11
C THR A 83 10.61 26.08 -17.79
N THR A 84 10.07 27.26 -17.48
CA THR A 84 10.34 27.97 -16.23
C THR A 84 9.91 27.15 -15.01
N TYR A 85 8.74 26.49 -15.06
CA TYR A 85 8.30 25.61 -13.98
C TYR A 85 9.25 24.42 -13.79
N ILE A 86 9.67 23.80 -14.89
CA ILE A 86 10.60 22.67 -14.88
C ILE A 86 11.93 23.07 -14.26
N GLU A 87 12.52 24.19 -14.68
CA GLU A 87 13.77 24.72 -14.15
C GLU A 87 13.68 24.97 -12.63
N GLN A 88 12.59 25.58 -12.17
CA GLN A 88 12.35 25.80 -10.74
C GLN A 88 12.15 24.48 -9.97
N ALA A 89 11.47 23.51 -10.55
CA ALA A 89 11.25 22.21 -9.94
C ALA A 89 12.57 21.42 -9.81
N ILE A 90 13.42 21.42 -10.84
CA ILE A 90 14.75 20.80 -10.82
C ILE A 90 15.62 21.42 -9.73
N GLN A 91 15.67 22.76 -9.65
CA GLN A 91 16.42 23.48 -8.62
C GLN A 91 15.98 23.11 -7.19
N ARG A 92 14.70 22.82 -6.99
CA ARG A 92 14.15 22.43 -5.68
C ARG A 92 14.39 20.96 -5.33
N SER A 93 14.64 20.09 -6.31
CA SER A 93 14.57 18.64 -6.12
C SER A 93 15.85 17.86 -6.41
N ASN A 94 16.93 18.51 -6.89
CA ASN A 94 18.18 17.83 -7.30
C ASN A 94 17.94 16.63 -8.25
N LEU A 95 16.83 16.64 -9.01
CA LEU A 95 16.49 15.57 -9.95
C LEU A 95 17.20 15.79 -11.29
N ALA A 96 17.78 14.72 -11.83
CA ALA A 96 18.44 14.72 -13.13
C ALA A 96 17.45 15.00 -14.27
N ASN A 97 17.92 15.74 -15.29
CA ASN A 97 17.21 16.10 -16.51
C ASN A 97 16.64 14.88 -17.26
N ASP A 98 15.41 14.47 -16.95
CA ASP A 98 14.71 13.45 -17.75
C ASP A 98 13.59 14.06 -18.61
N LYS A 99 13.51 13.59 -19.86
CA LYS A 99 13.02 14.33 -21.04
C LYS A 99 11.50 14.31 -21.28
N SER A 100 10.68 13.92 -20.30
CA SER A 100 9.23 14.04 -20.40
C SER A 100 8.67 14.51 -19.06
N VAL A 101 8.61 15.83 -18.86
CA VAL A 101 8.11 16.36 -17.59
C VAL A 101 6.60 16.35 -17.60
N LEU A 102 6.05 15.44 -16.82
CA LEU A 102 4.63 15.41 -16.48
C LEU A 102 4.33 16.52 -15.48
N LEU A 103 3.50 17.47 -15.87
CA LEU A 103 3.06 18.57 -15.01
C LEU A 103 1.81 18.14 -14.24
N PRO A 104 1.72 18.37 -12.92
CA PRO A 104 0.44 18.24 -12.22
C PRO A 104 -0.62 19.12 -12.91
N LEU A 105 -1.81 18.58 -13.14
CA LEU A 105 -2.88 19.29 -13.86
C LEU A 105 -3.17 20.67 -13.23
N GLN A 106 -3.17 20.78 -11.91
CA GLN A 106 -3.40 22.04 -11.19
C GLN A 106 -2.32 23.10 -11.46
N VAL A 107 -1.08 22.67 -11.68
CA VAL A 107 0.02 23.58 -12.06
C VAL A 107 -0.18 24.06 -13.49
N PHE A 108 -0.46 23.12 -14.41
CA PHE A 108 -0.71 23.44 -15.80
C PHE A 108 -1.93 24.36 -15.97
N ASP A 109 -3.03 24.06 -15.27
CA ASP A 109 -4.24 24.88 -15.27
C ASP A 109 -3.98 26.30 -14.75
N GLY A 110 -3.09 26.44 -13.76
CA GLY A 110 -2.67 27.74 -13.23
C GLY A 110 -1.89 28.62 -14.21
N PHE A 111 -1.52 28.11 -15.40
CA PHE A 111 -0.90 28.92 -16.44
C PHE A 111 -1.89 29.76 -17.23
N PHE A 112 -3.19 29.50 -17.16
CA PHE A 112 -4.18 30.15 -18.01
C PHE A 112 -5.16 30.97 -17.17
N CYS A 113 -5.59 32.14 -17.66
CA CYS A 113 -6.59 32.96 -16.99
C CYS A 113 -7.51 33.70 -17.98
N TRP A 114 -8.77 33.89 -17.57
CA TRP A 114 -9.70 34.74 -18.28
C TRP A 114 -9.29 36.21 -18.14
N ALA A 115 -9.19 36.92 -19.27
CA ALA A 115 -8.94 38.36 -19.32
C ALA A 115 -10.03 39.13 -20.11
N GLY A 116 -11.23 38.54 -20.24
CA GLY A 116 -12.33 39.13 -21.02
C GLY A 116 -11.98 39.18 -22.51
N ASP A 117 -12.17 40.33 -23.14
CA ASP A 117 -11.84 40.55 -24.56
C ASP A 117 -10.34 40.43 -24.86
N ASP A 118 -9.48 40.59 -23.83
CA ASP A 118 -8.03 40.46 -23.94
C ASP A 118 -7.53 39.02 -23.67
N THR A 119 -8.43 38.04 -23.53
CA THR A 119 -8.03 36.64 -23.27
C THR A 119 -7.18 36.10 -24.42
N PRO A 120 -5.93 35.66 -24.17
CA PRO A 120 -5.12 35.05 -25.21
C PRO A 120 -5.80 33.82 -25.82
N PRO A 121 -5.64 33.55 -27.13
CA PRO A 121 -6.26 32.39 -27.78
C PRO A 121 -5.92 31.05 -27.12
N GLU A 122 -4.74 30.91 -26.53
CA GLU A 122 -4.32 29.71 -25.78
C GLU A 122 -5.08 29.53 -24.47
N ASP A 123 -5.31 30.62 -23.75
CA ASP A 123 -6.06 30.65 -22.50
C ASP A 123 -7.52 30.32 -22.75
N ASP A 124 -8.14 30.98 -23.75
CA ASP A 124 -9.51 30.68 -24.16
C ASP A 124 -9.66 29.21 -24.56
N ALA A 125 -8.75 28.68 -25.39
CA ALA A 125 -8.82 27.30 -25.87
C ALA A 125 -8.75 26.27 -24.72
N TRP A 126 -7.82 26.44 -23.78
CA TRP A 126 -7.71 25.54 -22.62
C TRP A 126 -8.88 25.69 -21.64
N LEU A 127 -9.24 26.92 -21.27
CA LEU A 127 -10.28 27.18 -20.28
C LEU A 127 -11.65 26.76 -20.81
N SER A 128 -11.96 27.03 -22.08
CA SER A 128 -13.17 26.56 -22.76
C SER A 128 -13.23 25.03 -22.83
N TYR A 129 -12.12 24.35 -23.12
CA TYR A 129 -12.08 22.89 -23.08
C TYR A 129 -12.30 22.34 -21.67
N ARG A 130 -11.66 22.92 -20.65
CA ARG A 130 -11.82 22.51 -19.25
C ARG A 130 -13.27 22.63 -18.77
N GLU A 131 -13.99 23.64 -19.26
CA GLU A 131 -15.40 23.88 -18.93
C GLU A 131 -16.36 23.12 -19.87
N SER A 132 -15.83 22.41 -20.87
CA SER A 132 -16.63 21.68 -21.85
C SER A 132 -17.30 20.42 -21.27
N GLU A 133 -18.38 20.01 -21.93
CA GLU A 133 -19.03 18.72 -21.66
C GLU A 133 -18.10 17.54 -21.90
N GLN A 134 -17.18 17.64 -22.86
CA GLN A 134 -16.20 16.59 -23.16
C GLN A 134 -15.28 16.30 -21.97
N PHE A 135 -14.71 17.35 -21.37
CA PHE A 135 -13.87 17.19 -20.18
C PHE A 135 -14.69 16.68 -18.97
N SER A 136 -15.91 17.19 -18.81
CA SER A 136 -16.83 16.70 -17.77
C SER A 136 -17.15 15.21 -17.92
N LEU A 137 -17.40 14.75 -19.14
CA LEU A 137 -17.69 13.35 -19.46
C LEU A 137 -16.47 12.45 -19.18
N LEU A 138 -15.27 12.90 -19.56
CA LEU A 138 -14.02 12.20 -19.26
C LEU A 138 -13.83 11.97 -17.76
N LEU A 139 -14.00 13.03 -16.94
CA LEU A 139 -13.90 12.92 -15.49
C LEU A 139 -14.95 11.98 -14.90
N LYS A 140 -16.18 11.99 -15.43
CA LYS A 140 -17.25 11.08 -15.00
C LYS A 140 -16.92 9.62 -15.35
N GLN A 141 -16.37 9.37 -16.53
CA GLN A 141 -15.93 8.03 -16.94
C GLN A 141 -14.82 7.49 -16.03
N TRP A 142 -13.75 8.26 -15.82
CA TRP A 142 -12.70 7.86 -14.88
C TRP A 142 -13.21 7.73 -13.45
N PHE A 143 -14.16 8.57 -13.03
CA PHE A 143 -14.75 8.45 -11.70
C PHE A 143 -15.60 7.17 -11.54
N ALA A 144 -16.31 6.74 -12.59
CA ALA A 144 -17.04 5.47 -12.58
C ALA A 144 -16.09 4.28 -12.35
N GLU A 145 -14.90 4.30 -12.96
CA GLU A 145 -13.86 3.32 -12.69
C GLU A 145 -13.38 3.42 -11.23
N ILE A 146 -13.13 4.61 -10.70
CA ILE A 146 -12.79 4.76 -9.27
C ILE A 146 -13.86 4.17 -8.35
N GLN A 147 -15.15 4.36 -8.64
CA GLN A 147 -16.25 3.77 -7.89
C GLN A 147 -16.28 2.24 -8.01
N ALA A 148 -15.99 1.71 -9.19
CA ALA A 148 -15.88 0.27 -9.40
C ALA A 148 -14.71 -0.30 -8.58
N ALA A 149 -13.54 0.38 -8.55
CA ALA A 149 -12.38 -0.02 -7.77
C ALA A 149 -12.68 0.00 -6.26
N GLN A 150 -13.34 1.06 -5.78
CA GLN A 150 -13.82 1.13 -4.40
C GLN A 150 -14.75 -0.05 -4.06
N THR A 151 -15.64 -0.44 -4.97
CA THR A 151 -16.56 -1.56 -4.77
C THR A 151 -15.84 -2.91 -4.77
N MET A 152 -14.73 -3.04 -5.49
CA MET A 152 -13.90 -4.25 -5.46
C MET A 152 -13.28 -4.51 -4.08
N LEU A 153 -12.98 -3.46 -3.30
CA LEU A 153 -12.49 -3.63 -1.92
C LEU A 153 -13.52 -4.40 -1.04
N ALA A 154 -14.81 -4.28 -1.32
CA ALA A 154 -15.87 -5.03 -0.63
C ALA A 154 -15.88 -6.53 -0.97
N LYS A 155 -15.20 -6.93 -2.05
CA LYS A 155 -15.03 -8.31 -2.52
C LYS A 155 -13.61 -8.84 -2.30
N GLY A 156 -12.73 -8.02 -1.74
CA GLY A 156 -11.35 -8.38 -1.45
C GLY A 156 -11.21 -9.32 -0.25
N ASP A 157 -9.99 -9.40 0.26
CA ASP A 157 -9.69 -10.18 1.47
C ASP A 157 -10.39 -9.62 2.72
N ASP A 158 -10.31 -10.34 3.84
CA ASP A 158 -10.99 -9.94 5.09
C ASP A 158 -10.53 -8.57 5.60
N LEU A 159 -9.25 -8.23 5.37
CA LEU A 159 -8.67 -6.93 5.71
C LEU A 159 -9.24 -5.81 4.83
N GLN A 160 -9.25 -5.99 3.50
CA GLN A 160 -9.84 -5.03 2.56
C GLN A 160 -11.32 -4.80 2.84
N ARG A 161 -12.08 -5.89 3.04
CA ARG A 161 -13.50 -5.83 3.40
C ARG A 161 -13.73 -5.10 4.71
N HIS A 162 -12.90 -5.37 5.73
CA HIS A 162 -12.98 -4.69 7.01
C HIS A 162 -12.81 -3.17 6.84
N CYS A 163 -11.75 -2.73 6.18
CA CYS A 163 -11.48 -1.31 5.94
C CYS A 163 -12.61 -0.65 5.14
N PHE A 164 -13.11 -1.33 4.10
CA PHE A 164 -14.21 -0.83 3.28
C PHE A 164 -15.47 -0.56 4.12
N TYR A 165 -15.91 -1.53 4.94
CA TYR A 165 -17.12 -1.36 5.73
C TYR A 165 -16.94 -0.37 6.87
N GLN A 166 -15.77 -0.31 7.52
CA GLN A 166 -15.50 0.73 8.52
C GLN A 166 -15.55 2.13 7.93
N PHE A 167 -15.02 2.31 6.71
CA PHE A 167 -15.11 3.59 6.00
C PHE A 167 -16.57 3.95 5.74
N LYS A 168 -17.35 3.03 5.14
CA LYS A 168 -18.77 3.26 4.82
C LYS A 168 -19.62 3.55 6.06
N GLN A 169 -19.28 2.98 7.21
CA GLN A 169 -19.98 3.20 8.47
C GLN A 169 -19.51 4.45 9.23
N GLY A 170 -18.49 5.16 8.75
CA GLY A 170 -17.94 6.30 9.48
C GLY A 170 -17.08 5.92 10.69
N THR A 171 -16.81 4.64 10.93
CA THR A 171 -16.10 4.13 12.12
C THR A 171 -14.60 3.92 11.91
N HIS A 172 -14.10 4.10 10.69
CA HIS A 172 -12.66 4.01 10.41
C HIS A 172 -11.87 5.07 11.18
N ARG A 173 -10.75 4.69 11.81
CA ARG A 173 -9.95 5.58 12.67
C ARG A 173 -9.52 6.88 11.99
N LEU A 174 -9.21 6.80 10.69
CA LEU A 174 -8.79 7.97 9.90
C LEU A 174 -9.93 8.95 9.60
N ASN A 175 -11.19 8.59 9.84
CA ASN A 175 -12.33 9.51 9.69
C ASN A 175 -12.28 10.66 10.72
N LEU A 176 -11.52 10.50 11.80
CA LEU A 176 -11.30 11.53 12.82
C LEU A 176 -10.26 12.57 12.39
N LEU A 177 -9.59 12.37 11.25
CA LEU A 177 -8.56 13.27 10.73
C LEU A 177 -9.12 14.10 9.58
N ASP A 178 -8.57 15.29 9.37
CA ASP A 178 -8.82 16.04 8.15
C ASP A 178 -8.29 15.27 6.92
N ARG A 179 -8.87 15.54 5.76
CA ARG A 179 -8.56 14.84 4.51
C ARG A 179 -7.05 14.86 4.19
N LYS A 180 -6.39 16.01 4.33
CA LYS A 180 -4.97 16.16 3.95
C LYS A 180 -4.09 15.32 4.86
N ARG A 181 -4.34 15.38 6.18
CA ARG A 181 -3.62 14.56 7.16
C ARG A 181 -3.88 13.08 6.99
N ALA A 182 -5.13 12.68 6.71
CA ALA A 182 -5.46 11.28 6.45
C ALA A 182 -4.70 10.73 5.23
N ILE A 183 -4.62 11.50 4.14
CA ILE A 183 -3.84 11.15 2.95
C ILE A 183 -2.34 11.05 3.28
N ALA A 184 -1.79 12.00 4.02
CA ALA A 184 -0.38 11.96 4.42
C ALA A 184 -0.05 10.70 5.22
N VAL A 185 -0.91 10.32 6.19
CA VAL A 185 -0.72 9.13 7.02
C VAL A 185 -0.67 7.85 6.19
N VAL A 186 -1.49 7.71 5.15
CA VAL A 186 -1.51 6.48 4.33
C VAL A 186 -0.44 6.43 3.25
N ARG A 187 0.23 7.56 2.97
CA ARG A 187 1.36 7.64 2.02
C ARG A 187 2.73 7.46 2.68
N ASP A 188 2.77 7.48 4.02
CA ASP A 188 4.00 7.35 4.84
C ASP A 188 4.67 5.97 4.67
N ALA A 189 3.89 4.94 4.31
CA ALA A 189 4.39 3.60 4.08
C ALA A 189 4.77 3.38 2.60
N SER A 190 5.85 2.64 2.38
CA SER A 190 6.15 2.06 1.06
C SER A 190 5.57 0.65 1.01
N ALA A 191 4.66 0.41 0.06
CA ALA A 191 4.13 -0.91 -0.21
C ALA A 191 4.91 -1.57 -1.35
N GLU A 192 5.56 -2.68 -1.03
CA GLU A 192 6.17 -3.56 -2.00
C GLU A 192 5.13 -4.52 -2.58
N PRO A 193 5.21 -4.89 -3.87
CA PRO A 193 4.40 -5.97 -4.44
C PRO A 193 4.52 -7.25 -3.62
N ASN A 194 3.45 -8.05 -3.58
CA ASN A 194 3.52 -9.38 -2.97
C ASN A 194 4.64 -10.19 -3.65
N PRO A 195 5.64 -10.67 -2.89
CA PRO A 195 6.70 -11.48 -3.49
C PRO A 195 6.10 -12.83 -3.91
N ASP A 196 6.07 -13.10 -5.21
CA ASP A 196 5.76 -14.44 -5.73
C ASP A 196 6.99 -15.33 -5.52
N SER A 197 7.25 -15.69 -4.27
CA SER A 197 8.35 -16.56 -3.86
C SER A 197 7.83 -17.81 -3.17
N ALA A 198 8.55 -18.92 -3.34
CA ALA A 198 8.26 -20.15 -2.62
C ALA A 198 8.34 -19.96 -1.09
N TYR A 199 9.24 -19.09 -0.61
CA TYR A 199 9.29 -18.68 0.79
C TYR A 199 7.99 -18.03 1.28
N PHE A 200 7.45 -17.06 0.55
CA PHE A 200 6.19 -16.40 0.92
C PHE A 200 5.02 -17.39 0.91
N ARG A 201 4.98 -18.31 -0.07
CA ARG A 201 3.99 -19.39 -0.13
C ARG A 201 4.07 -20.32 1.08
N LYS A 202 5.28 -20.67 1.54
CA LYS A 202 5.44 -21.49 2.77
C LYS A 202 4.94 -20.75 4.01
N ILE A 203 5.14 -19.44 4.11
CA ILE A 203 4.54 -18.65 5.20
C ILE A 203 3.01 -18.74 5.15
N CYS A 204 2.39 -18.59 3.98
CA CYS A 204 0.94 -18.76 3.82
C CYS A 204 0.47 -20.14 4.27
N GLU A 205 1.15 -21.21 3.84
CA GLU A 205 0.85 -22.59 4.24
C GLU A 205 0.89 -22.77 5.76
N LEU A 206 1.94 -22.24 6.42
CA LEU A 206 2.08 -22.32 7.87
C LEU A 206 0.95 -21.56 8.59
N LEU A 207 0.57 -20.37 8.12
CA LEU A 207 -0.51 -19.58 8.72
C LEU A 207 -1.90 -20.24 8.58
N ASP A 208 -2.09 -21.16 7.64
CA ASP A 208 -3.32 -21.92 7.50
C ASP A 208 -3.42 -23.08 8.51
N ARG A 209 -2.34 -23.42 9.21
CA ARG A 209 -2.35 -24.48 10.23
C ARG A 209 -3.08 -24.04 11.50
N LYS A 210 -3.80 -24.97 12.13
CA LYS A 210 -4.64 -24.71 13.32
C LYS A 210 -3.85 -24.59 14.63
N ASP A 211 -2.65 -25.14 14.66
CA ASP A 211 -1.72 -25.13 15.79
C ASP A 211 -0.88 -23.85 15.86
N ILE A 212 -0.84 -23.04 14.78
CA ILE A 212 -0.27 -21.70 14.80
C ILE A 212 -1.35 -20.69 15.20
N ARG A 213 -1.20 -20.09 16.38
CA ARG A 213 -2.14 -19.09 16.94
C ARG A 213 -1.50 -17.74 17.19
N SER A 214 -0.18 -17.66 17.07
CA SER A 214 0.59 -16.45 17.30
C SER A 214 1.83 -16.44 16.42
N VAL A 215 2.27 -15.25 16.03
CA VAL A 215 3.43 -15.07 15.16
C VAL A 215 4.38 -14.06 15.77
N THR A 216 5.67 -14.36 15.65
CA THR A 216 6.76 -13.46 15.98
C THR A 216 7.64 -13.25 14.74
N THR A 217 8.06 -12.00 14.48
CA THR A 217 9.00 -11.69 13.39
C THR A 217 9.96 -10.56 13.76
N TYR A 218 11.24 -10.69 13.42
CA TYR A 218 12.26 -9.64 13.66
C TYR A 218 12.08 -8.44 12.73
N SER A 219 11.85 -8.72 11.45
CA SER A 219 11.61 -7.73 10.42
C SER A 219 10.79 -8.39 9.33
N GLY A 220 9.83 -7.64 8.80
CA GLY A 220 8.94 -8.12 7.75
C GLY A 220 8.81 -7.07 6.65
N SER A 221 8.69 -7.55 5.41
CA SER A 221 8.24 -6.67 4.33
C SER A 221 6.77 -6.28 4.56
N TYR A 222 6.33 -5.24 3.86
CA TYR A 222 4.93 -4.83 3.85
C TYR A 222 3.97 -6.00 3.57
N ALA A 223 4.34 -6.85 2.61
CA ALA A 223 3.56 -8.03 2.22
C ALA A 223 3.38 -9.04 3.36
N ILE A 224 4.44 -9.31 4.14
CA ILE A 224 4.37 -10.20 5.30
C ILE A 224 3.43 -9.60 6.36
N PHE A 225 3.59 -8.32 6.70
CA PHE A 225 2.73 -7.69 7.70
C PHE A 225 1.27 -7.62 7.26
N ARG A 226 0.99 -7.36 5.98
CA ARG A 226 -0.36 -7.43 5.42
C ARG A 226 -0.94 -8.84 5.59
N LEU A 227 -0.18 -9.87 5.22
CA LEU A 227 -0.61 -11.27 5.36
C LEU A 227 -0.96 -11.61 6.81
N LEU A 228 -0.09 -11.24 7.75
CA LEU A 228 -0.31 -11.45 9.18
C LEU A 228 -1.53 -10.67 9.70
N CYS A 229 -1.68 -9.41 9.32
CA CYS A 229 -2.84 -8.60 9.70
C CYS A 229 -4.15 -9.17 9.14
N ASN A 230 -4.13 -9.68 7.90
CA ASN A 230 -5.29 -10.33 7.32
C ASN A 230 -5.67 -11.61 8.07
N LYS A 231 -4.70 -12.47 8.41
CA LYS A 231 -4.92 -13.64 9.26
C LYS A 231 -5.48 -13.25 10.63
N GLN A 232 -4.92 -12.21 11.26
CA GLN A 232 -5.42 -11.71 12.53
C GLN A 232 -6.87 -11.23 12.45
N ARG A 233 -7.26 -10.55 11.35
CA ARG A 233 -8.65 -10.16 11.11
C ARG A 233 -9.57 -11.37 10.95
N GLN A 234 -9.14 -12.40 10.22
CA GLN A 234 -9.90 -13.64 10.06
C GLN A 234 -10.16 -14.32 11.41
N GLU A 235 -9.12 -14.45 12.23
CA GLU A 235 -9.26 -15.06 13.57
C GLU A 235 -10.11 -14.18 14.50
N ALA A 236 -10.01 -12.85 14.42
CA ALA A 236 -10.84 -11.93 15.19
C ALA A 236 -12.32 -12.09 14.84
N TYR A 237 -12.66 -12.21 13.56
CA TYR A 237 -14.03 -12.49 13.13
C TYR A 237 -14.52 -13.86 13.59
N ARG A 238 -13.66 -14.89 13.50
CA ARG A 238 -14.01 -16.25 13.89
C ARG A 238 -14.23 -16.41 15.40
N THR A 239 -13.45 -15.70 16.22
CA THR A 239 -13.44 -15.86 17.67
C THR A 239 -14.26 -14.79 18.41
N GLY A 240 -14.57 -13.66 17.75
CA GLY A 240 -15.19 -12.49 18.39
C GLY A 240 -14.25 -11.71 19.31
N LEU A 241 -12.97 -12.07 19.37
CA LEU A 241 -11.97 -11.38 20.20
C LEU A 241 -11.41 -10.14 19.50
N SER A 242 -10.77 -9.27 20.29
CA SER A 242 -9.98 -8.18 19.75
C SER A 242 -8.84 -8.71 18.87
N PRO A 243 -8.39 -7.99 17.83
CA PRO A 243 -7.36 -8.48 16.90
C PRO A 243 -6.09 -8.98 17.61
N GLY A 244 -5.55 -8.22 18.56
CA GLY A 244 -4.35 -8.58 19.30
C GLY A 244 -4.47 -9.86 20.14
N LEU A 245 -5.68 -10.21 20.58
CA LEU A 245 -5.94 -11.46 21.32
C LEU A 245 -6.26 -12.64 20.41
N ALA A 246 -6.98 -12.38 19.31
CA ALA A 246 -7.40 -13.40 18.38
C ALA A 246 -6.22 -14.09 17.69
N PHE A 247 -5.20 -13.31 17.35
CA PHE A 247 -3.96 -13.79 16.76
C PHE A 247 -2.83 -12.80 17.06
N PRO A 248 -2.06 -12.99 18.15
CA PRO A 248 -0.98 -12.07 18.50
C PRO A 248 0.10 -12.01 17.41
N ILE A 249 0.47 -10.79 17.02
CA ILE A 249 1.59 -10.51 16.13
C ILE A 249 2.62 -9.70 16.92
N ASN A 250 3.79 -10.29 17.12
CA ASN A 250 4.88 -9.68 17.87
C ASN A 250 6.05 -9.35 16.93
N THR A 251 6.62 -8.17 17.08
CA THR A 251 7.80 -7.78 16.31
C THR A 251 8.72 -6.86 17.12
N THR A 252 10.00 -6.83 16.79
CA THR A 252 10.89 -5.80 17.32
C THR A 252 10.55 -4.45 16.70
N GLU A 253 10.72 -3.36 17.44
CA GLU A 253 10.53 -2.02 16.90
C GLU A 253 11.46 -1.79 15.70
N SER A 254 10.90 -1.89 14.49
CA SER A 254 11.60 -1.51 13.29
C SER A 254 11.45 -0.01 13.13
N PHE A 255 12.57 0.71 13.29
CA PHE A 255 12.64 2.17 13.19
C PHE A 255 12.15 2.77 11.85
N ASN A 256 11.73 1.95 10.86
CA ASN A 256 11.56 2.42 9.49
C ASN A 256 10.37 1.88 8.68
N LEU A 257 9.46 1.07 9.22
CA LEU A 257 8.49 0.43 8.34
C LEU A 257 7.30 1.32 7.91
N GLY A 258 6.98 2.41 8.61
CA GLY A 258 5.83 3.25 8.27
C GLY A 258 4.47 2.52 8.26
N ILE A 259 4.43 1.21 8.58
CA ILE A 259 3.24 0.37 8.51
C ILE A 259 2.28 0.78 9.62
N ARG A 260 1.23 1.50 9.24
CA ARG A 260 0.14 1.87 10.14
C ARG A 260 -0.90 0.74 10.17
N CYS A 261 -0.59 -0.37 10.86
CA CYS A 261 -1.52 -1.49 11.03
C CYS A 261 -2.87 -1.09 11.64
N SER A 262 -2.92 0.01 12.40
CA SER A 262 -4.16 0.59 12.89
C SER A 262 -5.12 1.07 11.79
N ALA A 263 -4.62 1.44 10.60
CA ALA A 263 -5.45 1.74 9.43
C ALA A 263 -6.09 0.49 8.82
N TRP A 264 -5.63 -0.69 9.21
CA TRP A 264 -6.24 -1.98 8.84
C TRP A 264 -7.17 -2.54 9.92
N GLY A 265 -7.38 -1.81 11.02
CA GLY A 265 -8.08 -2.36 12.19
C GLY A 265 -7.37 -3.59 12.77
N ALA A 266 -6.04 -3.65 12.62
CA ALA A 266 -5.16 -4.69 13.13
C ALA A 266 -4.24 -4.12 14.24
N GLN A 267 -3.62 -5.02 14.99
CA GLN A 267 -2.73 -4.69 16.11
C GLN A 267 -1.45 -5.52 16.05
N ILE A 268 -0.32 -4.83 16.12
CA ILE A 268 1.01 -5.43 16.21
C ILE A 268 1.65 -4.94 17.51
N SER A 269 2.19 -5.87 18.29
CA SER A 269 2.95 -5.56 19.50
C SER A 269 4.41 -5.35 19.14
N PHE A 270 4.88 -4.11 19.33
CA PHE A 270 6.27 -3.72 19.12
C PHE A 270 7.03 -3.80 20.45
N TYR A 271 8.18 -4.47 20.42
CA TYR A 271 9.07 -4.61 21.58
C TYR A 271 10.35 -3.80 21.34
N SER A 272 10.69 -2.91 22.29
CA SER A 272 11.93 -2.12 22.27
C SER A 272 13.15 -2.93 22.74
N GLU A 273 12.94 -3.93 23.60
CA GLU A 273 13.96 -4.88 24.06
C GLU A 273 13.41 -6.31 24.02
N GLY A 274 14.21 -7.23 23.49
CA GLY A 274 13.80 -8.62 23.28
C GLY A 274 12.66 -8.76 22.26
N MET A 275 11.98 -9.90 22.28
CA MET A 275 10.85 -10.21 21.39
C MET A 275 9.70 -10.90 22.11
N GLY A 276 8.47 -10.62 21.70
CA GLY A 276 7.33 -11.45 22.10
C GLY A 276 7.45 -12.88 21.58
N ARG A 277 6.73 -13.82 22.21
CA ARG A 277 6.71 -15.24 21.82
C ARG A 277 5.65 -15.50 20.74
N GLY A 278 5.87 -16.53 19.92
CA GLY A 278 4.95 -16.91 18.86
C GLY A 278 5.06 -18.40 18.55
N ASP A 279 3.96 -19.02 18.14
CA ASP A 279 3.96 -20.41 17.65
C ASP A 279 4.77 -20.53 16.35
N LEU A 280 4.69 -19.50 15.50
CA LEU A 280 5.50 -19.35 14.29
C LEU A 280 6.47 -18.18 14.45
N HIS A 281 7.75 -18.44 14.20
CA HIS A 281 8.79 -17.43 14.10
C HIS A 281 9.17 -17.24 12.62
N ILE A 282 8.97 -16.04 12.08
CA ILE A 282 9.40 -15.65 10.73
C ILE A 282 10.74 -14.93 10.87
N ALA A 283 11.82 -15.65 10.63
CA ALA A 283 13.19 -15.17 10.83
C ALA A 283 13.69 -14.39 9.61
N SER A 284 14.45 -13.32 9.89
CA SER A 284 15.12 -12.52 8.87
C SER A 284 16.62 -12.85 8.83
N PRO A 285 17.22 -13.07 7.65
CA PRO A 285 18.60 -13.51 7.55
C PRO A 285 19.63 -12.52 8.13
N CYS A 286 19.32 -11.22 8.12
CA CYS A 286 20.24 -10.18 8.58
C CYS A 286 20.52 -10.19 10.09
N HIS A 287 19.75 -10.95 10.87
CA HIS A 287 19.89 -11.05 12.33
C HIS A 287 20.41 -12.41 12.80
N VAL A 288 20.63 -13.37 11.89
CA VAL A 288 21.13 -14.69 12.23
C VAL A 288 22.48 -14.89 11.56
N SER A 289 23.53 -14.41 12.22
CA SER A 289 24.90 -14.80 11.89
C SER A 289 25.06 -16.30 12.17
N ILE A 290 25.54 -17.06 11.18
CA ILE A 290 25.87 -18.50 11.30
C ILE A 290 26.72 -18.79 12.56
N ASN A 291 27.50 -17.81 13.03
CA ASN A 291 28.38 -17.95 14.19
C ASN A 291 27.66 -17.78 15.55
N ASP A 292 26.44 -17.22 15.58
CA ASP A 292 25.69 -16.95 16.83
C ASP A 292 24.56 -17.97 17.08
N THR A 293 24.17 -18.74 16.07
CA THR A 293 23.06 -19.71 16.09
C THR A 293 23.20 -20.85 17.13
N PRO A 294 24.39 -21.43 17.40
CA PRO A 294 24.47 -22.60 18.29
C PRO A 294 24.26 -22.29 19.78
N LYS A 295 24.34 -21.02 20.23
CA LYS A 295 24.53 -20.73 21.65
C LYS A 295 23.32 -20.24 22.44
N ASN A 296 22.16 -19.94 21.83
CA ASN A 296 20.91 -19.75 22.58
C ASN A 296 19.67 -19.76 21.68
N LEU A 297 19.20 -20.97 21.31
CA LEU A 297 17.92 -21.14 20.61
C LEU A 297 16.72 -20.63 21.44
N ASP A 298 16.80 -20.77 22.77
CA ASP A 298 15.82 -20.23 23.72
C ASP A 298 15.75 -18.69 23.68
N TYR A 299 16.85 -18.02 23.37
CA TYR A 299 16.90 -16.56 23.25
C TYR A 299 16.43 -16.09 21.86
N LEU A 300 16.88 -16.76 20.79
CA LEU A 300 16.61 -16.35 19.40
C LEU A 300 15.19 -16.69 18.94
N PHE A 301 14.70 -17.88 19.26
CA PHE A 301 13.41 -18.38 18.76
C PHE A 301 12.40 -18.67 19.87
N LYS A 302 12.79 -18.56 21.15
CA LYS A 302 11.93 -18.75 22.33
C LYS A 302 11.06 -20.03 22.28
N LEU A 303 11.61 -21.12 21.74
CA LEU A 303 10.93 -22.39 21.52
C LEU A 303 9.61 -22.26 20.73
N ALA A 304 9.63 -21.49 19.64
CA ALA A 304 8.54 -21.49 18.66
C ALA A 304 8.34 -22.90 18.09
N ARG A 305 7.10 -23.30 17.82
CA ARG A 305 6.81 -24.60 17.18
C ARG A 305 7.43 -24.68 15.80
N TYR A 306 7.35 -23.57 15.07
CA TYR A 306 7.85 -23.44 13.72
C TYR A 306 8.78 -22.24 13.61
N VAL A 307 9.92 -22.41 12.97
CA VAL A 307 10.78 -21.31 12.52
C VAL A 307 10.91 -21.39 11.01
N VAL A 308 10.54 -20.33 10.29
CA VAL A 308 10.67 -20.26 8.84
C VAL A 308 11.62 -19.14 8.46
N CYS A 309 12.52 -19.42 7.51
CA CYS A 309 13.54 -18.50 7.05
C CYS A 309 13.84 -18.69 5.56
N SER A 310 14.29 -17.61 4.92
CA SER A 310 14.69 -17.62 3.51
C SER A 310 16.13 -18.04 3.27
N GLN A 311 16.87 -18.38 4.32
CA GLN A 311 18.25 -18.88 4.30
C GLN A 311 18.41 -19.96 5.37
N SER A 312 19.23 -20.98 5.09
CA SER A 312 19.49 -22.05 6.06
C SER A 312 20.17 -21.50 7.31
N LEU A 313 19.68 -21.95 8.47
CA LEU A 313 20.30 -21.69 9.78
C LEU A 313 21.21 -22.84 10.21
N GLY A 314 21.45 -23.82 9.32
CA GLY A 314 22.14 -25.06 9.66
C GLY A 314 21.28 -25.99 10.51
N THR A 315 21.92 -26.86 11.29
CA THR A 315 21.22 -27.75 12.24
C THR A 315 20.92 -26.99 13.53
N LEU A 316 19.65 -27.03 13.96
CA LEU A 316 19.22 -26.46 15.23
C LEU A 316 18.87 -27.60 16.20
N GLU A 317 19.51 -27.60 17.37
CA GLU A 317 19.25 -28.61 18.40
C GLU A 317 17.76 -28.59 18.83
N GLY A 318 17.13 -29.76 18.91
CA GLY A 318 15.72 -29.88 19.27
C GLY A 318 14.72 -29.58 18.14
N TYR A 319 15.19 -29.26 16.94
CA TYR A 319 14.35 -29.09 15.75
C TYR A 319 14.69 -30.09 14.66
N SER A 320 13.66 -30.53 13.94
CA SER A 320 13.82 -31.15 12.62
C SER A 320 13.74 -30.07 11.55
N VAL A 321 14.34 -30.31 10.38
CA VAL A 321 14.35 -29.34 9.28
C VAL A 321 13.69 -29.93 8.03
N GLU A 322 12.83 -29.13 7.43
CA GLU A 322 12.26 -29.31 6.10
C GLU A 322 12.81 -28.18 5.22
N GLU A 323 13.31 -28.52 4.04
CA GLU A 323 13.81 -27.54 3.07
C GLU A 323 13.00 -27.57 1.79
N GLY A 324 12.90 -26.41 1.15
CA GLY A 324 12.30 -26.25 -0.16
C GLY A 324 13.00 -25.16 -0.97
N ASP A 325 12.37 -24.77 -2.07
CA ASP A 325 12.93 -23.77 -2.96
C ASP A 325 13.05 -22.39 -2.28
N GLY A 326 14.26 -22.03 -1.87
CA GLY A 326 14.54 -20.74 -1.23
C GLY A 326 13.94 -20.56 0.17
N TRP A 327 13.61 -21.64 0.88
CA TRP A 327 13.14 -21.59 2.26
C TRP A 327 13.54 -22.82 3.08
N TRP A 328 13.69 -22.61 4.39
CA TRP A 328 13.89 -23.65 5.41
C TRP A 328 12.85 -23.49 6.50
N CYS A 329 12.26 -24.59 6.91
CA CYS A 329 11.28 -24.66 7.98
C CYS A 329 11.76 -25.62 9.05
N TYR A 330 11.98 -25.12 10.25
CA TYR A 330 12.39 -25.88 11.41
C TYR A 330 11.16 -26.17 12.27
N HIS A 331 10.97 -27.44 12.60
CA HIS A 331 9.85 -27.94 13.39
C HIS A 331 10.37 -28.45 14.72
N LEU A 332 9.85 -27.93 15.84
CA LEU A 332 10.25 -28.36 17.17
C LEU A 332 9.91 -29.84 17.36
N ILE A 333 10.89 -30.66 17.78
CA ILE A 333 10.73 -32.12 17.90
C ILE A 333 9.80 -32.47 19.07
N ASP A 334 9.92 -31.73 20.18
CA ASP A 334 9.09 -31.89 21.38
C ASP A 334 8.15 -30.70 21.54
N ASP A 335 6.97 -30.81 20.94
CA ASP A 335 5.90 -29.80 20.98
C ASP A 335 5.45 -29.41 22.39
N ALA A 336 5.68 -30.27 23.41
CA ALA A 336 5.35 -29.96 24.79
C ALA A 336 6.24 -28.86 25.38
N ARG A 337 7.39 -28.58 24.75
CA ARG A 337 8.30 -27.51 25.14
C ARG A 337 7.95 -26.16 24.52
N ALA A 338 6.93 -26.08 23.66
CA ALA A 338 6.55 -24.85 22.99
C ALA A 338 5.97 -23.82 23.98
N ILE A 339 6.69 -22.73 24.24
CA ILE A 339 6.34 -21.78 25.31
C ILE A 339 5.16 -20.85 24.94
N ALA A 340 4.91 -20.64 23.64
CA ALA A 340 3.87 -19.71 23.18
C ALA A 340 2.44 -20.09 23.64
N GLN A 341 2.20 -21.38 23.91
CA GLN A 341 0.89 -21.87 24.36
C GLN A 341 0.48 -21.31 25.73
N ASP A 342 1.45 -21.10 26.63
CA ASP A 342 1.19 -20.69 28.01
C ASP A 342 0.90 -19.17 28.12
N GLU A 343 1.63 -18.34 27.37
CA GLU A 343 1.40 -16.88 27.39
C GLU A 343 0.06 -16.46 26.77
N TRP A 344 -0.39 -17.13 25.71
CA TRP A 344 -1.68 -16.83 25.09
C TRP A 344 -2.85 -17.12 26.05
N LEU A 345 -2.79 -18.23 26.77
CA LEU A 345 -3.78 -18.58 27.80
C LEU A 345 -3.77 -17.57 28.95
N VAL A 346 -2.59 -17.10 29.37
CA VAL A 346 -2.46 -16.05 30.40
C VAL A 346 -3.11 -14.75 29.94
N ARG A 347 -2.86 -14.29 28.71
CA ARG A 347 -3.49 -13.07 28.15
C ARG A 347 -5.02 -13.18 28.09
N LEU A 348 -5.54 -14.31 27.63
CA LEU A 348 -6.99 -14.54 27.59
C LEU A 348 -7.64 -14.51 28.98
N ASN A 349 -6.95 -15.00 30.00
CA ASN A 349 -7.47 -15.03 31.37
C ASN A 349 -7.43 -13.65 32.05
N GLN A 350 -6.52 -12.77 31.64
CA GLN A 350 -6.39 -11.42 32.22
C GLN A 350 -7.46 -10.43 31.73
N GLU A 351 -8.00 -10.59 30.50
CA GLU A 351 -9.03 -9.69 29.94
C GLU A 351 -10.48 -10.19 30.10
N ARG A 352 -10.68 -11.38 30.71
CA ARG A 352 -12.01 -11.89 31.09
C ARG A 352 -12.47 -11.41 32.48
N VAL A 353 -11.63 -10.64 33.18
CA VAL A 353 -11.88 -9.95 34.45
C VAL A 353 -12.06 -8.47 34.16
#